data_AF-A0A8B5W215-F1
#
_entry.id   AF-A0A8B5W215-F1
#
_cell.length_a   1.000
_cell.length_b   1.000
_cell.length_c   1.000
_cell.angle_alpha   90.00
_cell.angle_beta   90.00
_cell.angle_gamma   90.00
#
_symmetry.space_group_name_H-M   'P 1'
#
loop_
_entity.id
_entity.type
_entity.pdbx_description
1 polymer ?
#
loop_
_entity_poly.entity_id
_entity_poly.type
_entity_poly.pdbx_seq_one_letter_code
_entity_poly.pdbx_strand_id
1 'polypeptide(L)'
;MIETFVFSSESIFLREEDQTKVQQLLDYLKSRKQQIGMVFYDQEMMNRVLLEHHLADYLDFSINGEKAETVPHGLVDFLQVELAHQKVNFISNSLKQLHEAKKLGFKSLYIAENCDKATVPCQSFRDFNQLHLGVIESRFEKLM
;
A
#
# COMPACT_ATOMS: atom_id res chain seq x y z
N MET A 1 9.60 -2.01 -15.48
CA MET A 1 10.06 -0.87 -14.65
C MET A 1 9.83 -1.27 -13.19
N ILE A 2 10.79 -1.00 -12.30
CA ILE A 2 10.61 -1.25 -10.86
C ILE A 2 9.85 -0.06 -10.27
N GLU A 3 8.74 -0.35 -9.60
CA GLU A 3 7.97 0.59 -8.80
C GLU A 3 7.98 0.16 -7.32
N THR A 4 7.64 1.10 -6.46
CA THR A 4 7.60 0.94 -5.01
C THR A 4 6.15 1.03 -4.55
N PHE A 5 5.68 0.04 -3.81
CA PHE A 5 4.34 -0.01 -3.23
C PHE A 5 4.45 0.20 -1.73
N VAL A 6 3.87 1.29 -1.24
CA VAL A 6 3.88 1.66 0.18
C VAL A 6 2.49 1.47 0.76
N PHE A 7 2.36 0.56 1.72
CA PHE A 7 1.14 0.37 2.49
C PHE A 7 1.18 1.28 3.72
N SER A 8 0.23 2.21 3.83
CA SER A 8 0.08 3.11 5.00
C SER A 8 -1.21 2.84 5.79
N SER A 9 -1.85 1.71 5.53
CA SER A 9 -3.04 1.28 6.26
C SER A 9 -2.80 -0.09 6.85
N GLU A 10 -2.56 -0.13 8.15
CA GLU A 10 -2.39 -1.37 8.91
C GLU A 10 -3.62 -2.26 8.80
N SER A 11 -4.82 -1.66 8.71
CA SER A 11 -6.10 -2.40 8.65
C SER A 11 -6.16 -3.49 7.57
N ILE A 12 -5.40 -3.35 6.48
CA ILE A 12 -5.31 -4.36 5.42
C ILE A 12 -4.70 -5.66 5.94
N PHE A 13 -3.79 -5.57 6.91
CA PHE A 13 -3.03 -6.68 7.47
C PHE A 13 -3.60 -7.20 8.79
N LEU A 14 -4.58 -6.54 9.40
CA LEU A 14 -5.07 -6.91 10.75
C LEU A 14 -6.17 -7.97 10.75
N ARG A 15 -6.72 -8.35 9.59
CA ARG A 15 -7.81 -9.33 9.50
C ARG A 15 -7.29 -10.69 9.09
N GLU A 16 -7.52 -11.71 9.92
CA GLU A 16 -7.17 -13.09 9.60
C GLU A 16 -7.83 -13.58 8.31
N GLU A 17 -9.10 -13.22 8.07
CA GLU A 17 -9.87 -13.62 6.88
C GLU A 17 -9.26 -13.12 5.54
N ASP A 18 -8.41 -12.11 5.62
CA ASP A 18 -7.81 -11.43 4.47
C ASP A 18 -6.32 -11.81 4.27
N GLN A 19 -5.71 -12.58 5.20
CA GLN A 19 -4.27 -12.91 5.16
C GLN A 19 -3.84 -13.65 3.89
N THR A 20 -4.64 -14.61 3.43
CA THR A 20 -4.34 -15.33 2.18
C THR A 20 -4.31 -14.37 0.98
N LYS A 21 -5.18 -13.36 0.95
CA LYS A 21 -5.21 -12.36 -0.13
C LYS A 21 -4.04 -11.39 -0.03
N VAL A 22 -3.71 -10.96 1.19
CA VAL A 22 -2.52 -10.14 1.45
C VAL A 22 -1.26 -10.87 0.97
N GLN A 23 -1.09 -12.15 1.32
CA GLN A 23 0.05 -12.93 0.87
C GLN A 23 0.10 -13.04 -0.66
N GLN A 24 -1.03 -13.36 -1.32
CA GLN A 24 -1.10 -13.41 -2.78
C GLN A 24 -0.73 -12.08 -3.46
N LEU A 25 -1.12 -10.95 -2.87
CA LEU A 25 -0.71 -9.62 -3.34
C LEU A 25 0.81 -9.44 -3.25
N LEU A 26 1.38 -9.76 -2.09
CA LEU A 26 2.80 -9.59 -1.85
C LEU A 26 3.64 -10.53 -2.72
N ASP A 27 3.23 -11.79 -2.89
CA ASP A 27 3.82 -12.76 -3.82
C ASP A 27 3.83 -12.22 -5.25
N TYR A 28 2.70 -11.67 -5.70
CA TYR A 28 2.61 -11.07 -7.02
C TYR A 28 3.58 -9.90 -7.20
N LEU A 29 3.60 -8.96 -6.25
CA LEU A 29 4.50 -7.81 -6.29
C LEU A 29 5.97 -8.26 -6.32
N LYS A 30 6.35 -9.23 -5.48
CA LYS A 30 7.70 -9.80 -5.48
C LYS A 30 8.04 -10.53 -6.78
N SER A 31 7.12 -11.31 -7.35
CA SER A 31 7.33 -12.00 -8.64
C SER A 31 7.66 -11.01 -9.78
N ARG A 32 7.12 -9.79 -9.70
CA ARG A 32 7.38 -8.69 -10.64
C ARG A 32 8.55 -7.80 -10.22
N LYS A 33 9.31 -8.19 -9.19
CA LYS A 33 10.46 -7.46 -8.66
C LYS A 33 10.11 -6.03 -8.24
N GLN A 34 8.89 -5.82 -7.74
CA GLN A 34 8.47 -4.54 -7.17
C GLN A 34 9.03 -4.41 -5.75
N GLN A 35 9.31 -3.19 -5.33
CA GLN A 35 9.66 -2.91 -3.95
C GLN A 35 8.40 -2.75 -3.11
N ILE A 36 8.43 -3.25 -1.88
CA ILE A 36 7.31 -3.22 -0.96
C ILE A 36 7.75 -2.56 0.34
N GLY A 37 7.07 -1.49 0.71
CA GLY A 37 7.26 -0.77 1.96
C GLY A 37 6.00 -0.73 2.80
N MET A 38 6.16 -0.56 4.10
CA MET A 38 5.04 -0.35 5.01
C MET A 38 5.30 0.79 5.98
N VAL A 39 4.25 1.54 6.31
CA VAL A 39 4.25 2.53 7.39
C VAL A 39 3.55 1.93 8.61
N PHE A 40 4.23 1.90 9.76
CA PHE A 40 3.69 1.42 11.03
C PHE A 40 3.31 2.58 11.94
N TYR A 41 2.04 2.70 12.31
CA TYR A 41 1.58 3.62 13.36
C TYR A 41 1.49 2.91 14.72
N ASP A 42 1.30 1.59 14.73
CA ASP A 42 1.45 0.71 15.89
C ASP A 42 2.48 -0.39 15.58
N GLN A 43 3.74 -0.09 15.89
CA GLN A 43 4.86 -0.98 15.60
C GLN A 43 4.77 -2.33 16.34
N GLU A 44 4.25 -2.35 17.57
CA GLU A 44 4.18 -3.58 18.35
C GLU A 44 3.13 -4.54 17.76
N MET A 45 1.94 -4.02 17.45
CA MET A 45 0.89 -4.80 16.82
C MET A 45 1.33 -5.31 15.45
N MET A 46 1.90 -4.44 14.60
CA MET A 46 2.29 -4.83 13.25
C MET A 46 3.43 -5.84 13.23
N ASN A 47 4.43 -5.72 14.10
CA ASN A 47 5.48 -6.73 14.20
C ASN A 47 4.91 -8.11 14.54
N ARG A 48 3.92 -8.17 15.44
CA ARG A 48 3.27 -9.43 15.80
C ARG A 48 2.58 -10.07 14.60
N VAL A 49 1.73 -9.29 13.91
CA VAL A 49 1.00 -9.74 12.72
C VAL A 49 1.94 -10.21 11.61
N LEU A 50 3.00 -9.45 11.33
CA LEU A 50 3.96 -9.81 10.29
C LEU A 50 4.75 -11.08 10.61
N LEU A 51 5.06 -11.32 11.89
CA LEU A 51 5.74 -12.54 12.33
C LEU A 51 4.81 -13.75 12.32
N GLU A 52 3.59 -13.62 12.87
CA GLU A 52 2.60 -14.69 12.95
C GLU A 52 2.18 -15.20 11.56
N HIS A 53 2.14 -14.31 10.56
CA HIS A 53 1.74 -14.65 9.19
C HIS A 53 2.92 -14.75 8.21
N HIS A 54 4.18 -14.72 8.70
CA HIS A 54 5.38 -14.79 7.86
C HIS A 54 5.42 -13.75 6.72
N LEU A 55 4.89 -12.54 6.97
CA LEU A 55 4.80 -11.47 5.98
C LEU A 55 6.01 -10.53 6.01
N ALA A 56 6.83 -10.58 7.07
CA ALA A 56 7.98 -9.69 7.24
C ALA A 56 8.98 -9.75 6.08
N ASP A 57 9.22 -10.96 5.53
CA ASP A 57 10.19 -11.19 4.45
C ASP A 57 9.78 -10.57 3.11
N TYR A 58 8.50 -10.20 2.97
CA TYR A 58 8.02 -9.49 1.79
C TYR A 58 8.40 -8.01 1.79
N LEU A 59 8.59 -7.40 2.96
CA LEU A 59 8.86 -5.98 3.10
C LEU A 59 10.34 -5.69 2.83
N ASP A 60 10.61 -4.83 1.85
CA ASP A 60 11.95 -4.34 1.56
C ASP A 60 12.37 -3.22 2.52
N PHE A 61 11.40 -2.50 3.08
CA PHE A 61 11.62 -1.50 4.12
C PHE A 61 10.35 -1.25 4.96
N SER A 62 10.54 -0.62 6.12
CA SER A 62 9.45 -0.08 6.91
C SER A 62 9.80 1.31 7.47
N ILE A 63 8.79 2.13 7.68
CA ILE A 63 8.91 3.47 8.24
C ILE A 63 7.95 3.58 9.43
N ASN A 64 8.45 4.09 10.55
CA ASN A 64 7.58 4.43 11.67
C ASN A 64 6.80 5.70 11.35
N GLY A 65 5.48 5.62 11.46
CA GLY A 65 4.57 6.73 11.32
C GLY A 65 4.61 7.63 12.55
N GLU A 66 4.73 8.94 12.32
CA GLU A 66 4.76 9.93 13.39
C GLU A 66 3.37 10.16 13.99
N LYS A 67 2.34 10.20 13.12
CA LYS A 67 0.95 10.45 13.50
C LYS A 67 0.02 9.74 12.52
N ALA A 68 -1.00 9.08 13.07
CA ALA A 68 -2.06 8.49 12.26
C ALA A 68 -2.69 9.56 11.33
N GLU A 69 -3.03 9.15 10.11
CA GLU A 69 -3.63 10.00 9.07
C GLU A 69 -2.74 11.09 8.43
N THR A 70 -1.43 11.06 8.64
CA THR A 70 -0.48 11.90 7.88
C THR A 70 0.54 11.04 7.15
N VAL A 71 1.12 11.55 6.05
CA VAL A 71 2.27 10.90 5.40
C VAL A 71 3.53 11.19 6.22
N PRO A 72 4.29 10.18 6.69
CA PRO A 72 5.48 10.43 7.52
C PRO A 72 6.58 11.15 6.73
N HIS A 73 7.25 12.13 7.34
CA HIS A 73 8.35 12.86 6.68
C HIS A 73 9.50 11.92 6.32
N GLY A 74 9.82 10.99 7.23
CA GLY A 74 10.86 9.98 6.99
C GLY A 74 10.60 9.10 5.76
N LEU A 75 9.33 8.88 5.37
CA LEU A 75 9.00 8.16 4.13
C LEU A 75 9.30 9.01 2.89
N VAL A 76 8.98 10.30 2.93
CA VAL A 76 9.20 11.23 1.83
C VAL A 76 10.69 11.39 1.56
N ASP A 77 11.47 11.56 2.62
CA ASP A 77 12.94 11.67 2.53
C ASP A 77 13.57 10.38 2.00
N PHE A 78 13.09 9.22 2.47
CA PHE A 78 13.59 7.92 2.02
C PHE A 78 13.34 7.65 0.53
N LEU A 79 12.18 8.09 0.00
CA LEU A 79 11.76 7.83 -1.38
C LEU A 79 11.91 9.03 -2.33
N GLN A 80 12.69 10.04 -1.96
CA GLN A 80 12.76 11.31 -2.69
C GLN A 80 13.06 11.11 -4.19
N VAL A 81 13.93 10.15 -4.54
CA VAL A 81 14.30 9.86 -5.93
C VAL A 81 13.17 9.15 -6.67
N GLU A 82 12.57 8.13 -6.07
CA GLU A 82 11.46 7.37 -6.65
C GLU A 82 10.21 8.24 -6.85
N LEU A 83 9.97 9.18 -5.93
CA LEU A 83 8.89 10.17 -5.99
C LEU A 83 9.06 11.14 -7.15
N ALA A 84 10.28 11.63 -7.39
CA ALA A 84 10.58 12.49 -8.53
C ALA A 84 10.26 11.81 -9.88
N HIS A 85 10.34 10.47 -9.92
CA HIS A 85 9.99 9.67 -11.09
C HIS A 85 8.55 9.14 -11.10
N GLN A 86 7.72 9.53 -10.12
CA GLN A 86 6.34 9.02 -9.96
C GLN A 86 6.27 7.49 -9.92
N LYS A 87 7.24 6.84 -9.27
CA LYS A 87 7.33 5.37 -9.18
C LYS A 87 6.80 4.81 -7.86
N VAL A 88 6.22 5.65 -7.00
CA VAL A 88 5.73 5.23 -5.69
C VAL A 88 4.21 5.21 -5.65
N ASN A 89 3.65 4.01 -5.50
CA ASN A 89 2.23 3.80 -5.25
C ASN A 89 1.97 3.84 -3.75
N PHE A 90 1.14 4.78 -3.30
CA PHE A 90 0.81 4.95 -1.89
C PHE A 90 -0.60 4.45 -1.61
N ILE A 91 -0.71 3.38 -0.83
CA ILE A 91 -1.96 2.66 -0.55
C ILE A 91 -2.42 3.03 0.86
N SER A 92 -3.63 3.58 0.96
CA SER A 92 -4.22 3.95 2.26
C SER A 92 -5.75 3.90 2.24
N ASN A 93 -6.35 3.73 3.42
CA ASN A 93 -7.78 3.88 3.67
C ASN A 93 -8.15 5.29 4.17
N SER A 94 -7.18 6.21 4.27
CA SER A 94 -7.38 7.59 4.70
C SER A 94 -7.35 8.54 3.51
N LEU A 95 -8.49 9.15 3.18
CA LEU A 95 -8.58 10.16 2.13
C LEU A 95 -7.66 11.35 2.38
N LYS A 96 -7.44 11.70 3.65
CA LYS A 96 -6.55 12.78 4.06
C LYS A 96 -5.10 12.46 3.70
N GLN A 97 -4.62 11.26 4.04
CA GLN A 97 -3.27 10.82 3.66
C GLN A 97 -3.10 10.74 2.14
N LEU A 98 -4.12 10.24 1.42
CA LEU A 98 -4.04 10.15 -0.04
C LEU A 98 -3.96 11.53 -0.69
N HIS A 99 -4.72 12.50 -0.18
CA HIS A 99 -4.66 13.87 -0.66
C HIS A 99 -3.28 14.50 -0.43
N GLU A 100 -2.69 14.26 0.74
CA GLU A 100 -1.33 14.69 1.08
C GLU A 100 -0.29 14.00 0.21
N ALA A 101 -0.33 12.66 0.12
CA ALA A 101 0.58 11.86 -0.70
C ALA A 101 0.56 12.31 -2.17
N LYS A 102 -0.62 12.64 -2.72
CA LYS A 102 -0.72 13.16 -4.09
C LYS A 102 0.03 14.49 -4.28
N LYS A 103 0.00 15.39 -3.29
CA LYS A 103 0.77 16.64 -3.33
C LYS A 103 2.28 16.40 -3.26
N LEU A 104 2.69 15.32 -2.61
CA LEU A 104 4.07 14.90 -2.44
C LEU A 104 4.60 14.06 -3.62
N GLY A 105 3.80 13.85 -4.67
CA GLY A 105 4.23 13.16 -5.89
C GLY A 105 3.95 11.65 -5.91
N PHE A 106 3.26 11.11 -4.91
CA PHE A 106 2.87 9.70 -4.88
C PHE A 106 1.68 9.42 -5.83
N LYS A 107 1.64 8.21 -6.39
CA LYS A 107 0.45 7.63 -7.02
C LYS A 107 -0.47 7.08 -5.93
N SER A 108 -1.44 7.88 -5.50
CA SER A 108 -2.35 7.52 -4.41
C SER A 108 -3.41 6.49 -4.84
N LEU A 109 -3.53 5.41 -4.07
CA LEU A 109 -4.51 4.33 -4.25
C LEU A 109 -5.39 4.23 -3.00
N TYR A 110 -6.69 4.50 -3.17
CA TYR A 110 -7.66 4.40 -2.10
C TYR A 110 -8.18 2.97 -1.99
N ILE A 111 -7.83 2.30 -0.89
CA ILE A 111 -8.34 0.98 -0.55
C ILE A 111 -9.02 1.07 0.81
N ALA A 112 -10.30 0.72 0.85
CA ALA A 112 -11.06 0.62 2.08
C ALA A 112 -11.89 -0.67 2.05
N GLU A 113 -12.48 -1.07 3.17
CA GLU A 113 -13.26 -2.31 3.21
C GLU A 113 -14.71 -2.15 2.72
N ASN A 114 -15.25 -0.94 2.86
CA ASN A 114 -16.63 -0.60 2.54
C ASN A 114 -16.67 0.63 1.64
N CYS A 115 -16.45 0.39 0.35
CA CYS A 115 -16.45 1.43 -0.67
C CYS A 115 -17.84 2.00 -0.97
N ASP A 116 -18.91 1.31 -0.57
CA ASP A 116 -20.30 1.73 -0.77
C ASP A 116 -20.65 3.07 -0.11
N LYS A 117 -19.83 3.52 0.85
CA LYS A 117 -20.03 4.79 1.57
C LYS A 117 -19.13 5.93 1.09
N ALA A 118 -18.27 5.69 0.11
CA ALA A 118 -17.29 6.68 -0.34
C ALA A 118 -17.78 7.47 -1.56
N THR A 119 -17.65 8.79 -1.51
CA THR A 119 -17.93 9.70 -2.65
C THR A 119 -16.81 9.74 -3.68
N VAL A 120 -15.74 8.98 -3.46
CA VAL A 120 -14.56 8.91 -4.35
C VAL A 120 -14.40 7.49 -4.89
N PRO A 121 -13.77 7.30 -6.06
CA PRO A 121 -13.42 5.97 -6.56
C PRO A 121 -12.62 5.21 -5.51
N CYS A 122 -13.21 4.15 -4.98
CA CYS A 122 -12.71 3.34 -3.89
C CYS A 122 -12.61 1.90 -4.36
N GLN A 123 -11.51 1.23 -4.05
CA GLN A 123 -11.35 -0.19 -4.32
C GLN A 123 -11.54 -0.96 -3.01
N SER A 124 -12.52 -1.86 -2.98
CA SER A 124 -12.72 -2.68 -1.80
C SER A 124 -11.59 -3.68 -1.71
N PHE A 125 -11.01 -3.86 -0.53
CA PHE A 125 -10.08 -4.98 -0.33
C PHE A 125 -10.79 -6.34 -0.50
N ARG A 126 -12.10 -6.41 -0.25
CA ARG A 126 -12.88 -7.64 -0.48
C ARG A 126 -13.03 -7.97 -1.96
N ASP A 127 -13.04 -6.95 -2.79
CA ASP A 127 -13.00 -7.05 -4.24
C ASP A 127 -11.59 -7.41 -4.75
N PHE A 128 -10.68 -7.92 -3.90
CA PHE A 128 -9.34 -8.36 -4.34
C PHE A 128 -9.38 -9.38 -5.49
N ASN A 129 -10.40 -10.25 -5.50
CA ASN A 129 -10.64 -11.16 -6.63
C ASN A 129 -11.00 -10.41 -7.94
N GLN A 130 -11.49 -9.17 -7.85
CA GLN A 130 -11.75 -8.23 -8.96
C GLN A 130 -10.64 -7.17 -9.15
N LEU A 131 -9.80 -6.90 -8.12
CA LEU A 131 -8.40 -6.51 -8.28
C LEU A 131 -7.59 -7.69 -8.82
N HIS A 132 -8.18 -8.43 -9.77
CA HIS A 132 -7.43 -9.17 -10.76
C HIS A 132 -6.18 -8.37 -11.03
N LEU A 133 -5.07 -9.08 -11.02
CA LEU A 133 -3.73 -8.64 -11.41
C LEU A 133 -3.79 -7.59 -12.55
N GLY A 134 -4.81 -7.69 -13.41
CA GLY A 134 -5.48 -6.73 -14.32
C GLY A 134 -5.91 -5.32 -13.87
N VAL A 135 -6.00 -4.90 -12.61
CA VAL A 135 -6.27 -3.49 -12.21
C VAL A 135 -4.97 -2.75 -11.94
N ILE A 136 -3.96 -3.49 -11.45
CA ILE A 136 -2.57 -3.07 -11.55
C ILE A 136 -2.18 -3.13 -13.04
N GLU A 137 -2.42 -4.24 -13.76
CA GLU A 137 -2.13 -4.41 -15.19
C GLU A 137 -2.88 -3.46 -16.14
N SER A 138 -4.18 -3.17 -15.96
CA SER A 138 -4.95 -2.30 -16.87
C SER A 138 -4.67 -0.81 -16.69
N ARG A 139 -4.06 -0.42 -15.55
CA ARG A 139 -3.39 0.88 -15.42
C ARG A 139 -1.97 0.89 -16.02
N PHE A 140 -1.36 -0.26 -16.27
CA PHE A 140 -0.06 -0.37 -16.97
C PHE A 140 -0.18 -0.59 -18.49
N GLU A 141 -1.24 -1.20 -19.00
CA GLU A 141 -1.42 -1.43 -20.45
C GLU A 141 -2.09 -0.27 -21.19
N LYS A 142 -2.79 0.65 -20.52
CA LYS A 142 -3.40 1.83 -21.16
C LYS A 142 -2.45 3.03 -21.37
N LEU A 143 -1.14 2.80 -21.24
CA LEU A 143 -0.08 3.78 -21.56
C LEU A 143 0.92 3.24 -22.59
N MET A 144 0.43 2.44 -23.56
CA MET A 144 1.04 2.32 -24.89
C MET A 144 0.09 2.88 -25.93
#